data_AF-A0A358TWF8-F1
#
_entry.id   AF-A0A358TWF8-F1
#
_cell.length_a   1.000
_cell.length_b   1.000
_cell.length_c   1.000
_cell.angle_alpha   90.00
_cell.angle_beta   90.00
_cell.angle_gamma   90.00
#
_symmetry.space_group_name_H-M   'P 1'
#
loop_
_entity.id
_entity.type
_entity.pdbx_description
1 polymer ?
#
loop_
_entity_poly.entity_id
_entity_poly.type
_entity_poly.pdbx_seq_one_letter_code
_entity_poly.pdbx_strand_id
1 'polypeptide(L)' 'MCTEKDPIDCHRSILVGRAFDDEKFDVSNIHEDGSAETQEELIERQNLIKNRQQDYKTFIMVYYRKRVYTDCT' A
#
# COMPACT_ATOMS: atom_id res chain seq x y z
N MET A 1 16.58 8.69 13.29
CA MET A 1 16.23 7.39 12.67
C MET A 1 14.72 7.38 12.53
N CYS A 2 14.21 6.90 11.39
CA CYS A 2 12.76 6.74 11.16
C CYS A 2 12.15 5.97 12.35
N THR A 3 11.04 6.45 12.88
CA THR A 3 10.31 5.85 14.01
C THR A 3 9.37 4.74 13.51
N GLU A 4 9.22 4.65 12.19
CA GLU A 4 8.40 3.69 11.47
C GLU A 4 9.06 2.30 11.53
N LYS A 5 8.33 1.33 12.09
CA LYS A 5 8.78 -0.05 12.27
C LYS A 5 8.58 -0.92 11.04
N ASP A 6 7.56 -0.61 10.24
CA ASP A 6 7.24 -1.32 9.00
C ASP A 6 7.75 -0.50 7.80
N PRO A 7 8.55 -1.11 6.89
CA PRO A 7 8.94 -0.51 5.63
C PRO A 7 7.79 0.07 4.78
N ILE A 8 6.54 -0.42 4.86
CA ILE A 8 5.42 0.23 4.14
C ILE A 8 5.04 1.60 4.69
N ASP A 9 5.24 1.82 5.99
CA ASP A 9 4.88 3.06 6.64
C ASP A 9 6.04 4.06 6.62
N CYS A 10 7.25 3.56 6.31
CA CYS A 10 8.45 4.37 6.19
C CYS A 10 8.47 5.16 4.88
N HIS A 11 8.23 6.46 4.97
CA HIS A 11 8.32 7.37 3.82
C HIS A 11 9.67 7.29 3.08
N ARG A 12 10.77 6.93 3.78
CA ARG A 12 12.09 6.74 3.18
C ARG A 12 12.14 5.47 2.32
N SER A 13 11.62 4.34 2.78
CA SER A 13 11.57 3.10 1.98
C SER A 13 10.65 3.25 0.76
N ILE A 14 9.57 4.05 0.87
CA ILE A 14 8.65 4.31 -0.23
C ILE A 14 9.23 5.26 -1.28
N LEU A 15 9.90 6.34 -0.87
CA LEU A 15 10.38 7.37 -1.79
C LEU A 15 11.80 7.10 -2.26
N VAL A 16 12.71 6.82 -1.32
CA VAL A 16 14.14 6.60 -1.62
C VAL A 16 14.36 5.17 -2.11
N GLY A 17 13.70 4.17 -1.50
CA GLY A 17 13.80 2.78 -1.94
C GLY A 17 13.34 2.60 -3.39
N ARG A 18 12.26 3.26 -3.80
CA ARG A 18 11.79 3.24 -5.20
C ARG A 18 12.75 3.90 -6.17
N ALA A 19 13.32 5.06 -5.80
CA ALA A 19 14.28 5.74 -6.66
C ALA A 19 15.54 4.89 -6.90
N PHE A 20 15.97 4.10 -5.92
CA PHE A 20 17.09 3.17 -6.08
C PHE A 20 16.72 1.93 -6.91
N ASP A 21 15.51 1.40 -6.74
CA ASP A 21 14.97 0.29 -7.52
C ASP A 21 14.79 0.66 -9.01
N ASP A 22 14.34 1.89 -9.28
CA ASP A 22 14.23 2.45 -10.64
C ASP A 22 15.61 2.49 -11.35
N GLU A 23 16.66 2.77 -10.58
CA GLU A 23 18.06 2.78 -11.02
C GLU A 23 18.70 1.36 -11.03
N LYS A 24 17.90 0.30 -10.83
CA LYS A 24 18.32 -1.11 -10.82
C LYS A 24 19.30 -1.48 -9.71
N PHE A 25 19.27 -0.75 -8.59
CA PHE A 25 19.95 -1.19 -7.38
C PHE A 25 19.12 -2.22 -6.63
N ASP A 26 19.81 -3.21 -6.08
CA ASP A 26 19.20 -4.22 -5.24
C ASP A 26 18.96 -3.62 -3.85
N VAL A 27 17.70 -3.35 -3.53
CA VAL A 27 17.29 -2.68 -2.29
C VAL A 27 16.50 -3.66 -1.44
N SER A 28 17.02 -3.93 -0.24
CA SER A 28 16.32 -4.73 0.78
C SER A 28 16.07 -3.91 2.04
N ASN A 29 14.83 -3.95 2.51
CA ASN A 29 14.40 -3.31 3.75
C ASN A 29 14.47 -4.33 4.89
N ILE A 30 15.23 -4.02 5.94
CA ILE A 30 15.37 -4.91 7.11
C ILE A 30 14.28 -4.58 8.12
N HIS A 31 13.51 -5.58 8.53
CA HIS A 31 12.49 -5.50 9.57
C HIS A 31 13.09 -5.58 10.98
N GLU A 32 12.29 -5.24 12.00
CA GLU A 32 12.73 -5.32 13.41
C GLU A 32 13.11 -6.72 13.88
N ASP A 33 12.56 -7.77 13.26
CA ASP A 33 12.86 -9.17 13.54
C ASP A 33 14.13 -9.67 12.81
N GLY A 34 14.77 -8.80 12.02
CA GLY A 34 15.96 -9.12 11.22
C GLY A 34 15.66 -9.80 9.90
N SER A 35 14.38 -10.01 9.55
CA SER A 35 14.00 -10.41 8.19
C SER A 35 14.24 -9.26 7.20
N ALA A 36 14.41 -9.60 5.92
CA ALA A 36 14.60 -8.63 4.86
C ALA A 36 13.49 -8.79 3.81
N GLU A 37 12.91 -7.68 3.38
CA GLU A 37 11.90 -7.60 2.31
C GLU A 37 12.50 -6.77 1.16
N THR A 38 12.51 -7.31 -0.04
CA THR A 38 12.98 -6.60 -1.24
C THR A 38 12.02 -5.46 -1.60
N GLN A 39 12.52 -4.49 -2.36
CA GLN A 39 11.66 -3.40 -2.82
C GLN A 39 10.51 -3.90 -3.72
N GLU A 40 10.74 -4.96 -4.50
CA GLU A 40 9.71 -5.59 -5.33
C GLU A 40 8.59 -6.21 -4.47
N GLU A 41 8.93 -6.97 -3.43
CA GLU A 41 7.97 -7.55 -2.48
C GLU A 41 7.19 -6.47 -1.74
N LEU A 42 7.86 -5.39 -1.33
CA LEU A 42 7.22 -4.23 -0.70
C LEU A 42 6.17 -3.58 -1.62
N ILE A 43 6.49 -3.42 -2.91
CA ILE A 43 5.59 -2.86 -3.91
C ILE A 43 4.40 -3.77 -4.15
N GLU A 44 4.61 -5.08 -4.23
CA GLU A 44 3.54 -6.07 -4.36
C GLU A 44 2.58 -6.01 -3.16
N ARG A 45 3.12 -5.99 -1.94
CA ARG A 45 2.35 -5.84 -0.70
C ARG A 45 1.54 -4.53 -0.69
N GLN A 46 2.13 -3.42 -1.14
CA GLN A 46 1.42 -2.15 -1.28
C GLN A 46 0.27 -2.22 -2.29
N ASN A 47 0.47 -2.88 -3.42
CA ASN A 47 -0.57 -3.05 -4.43
C ASN A 47 -1.75 -3.88 -3.92
N LEU A 48 -1.48 -4.94 -3.16
CA LEU A 48 -2.52 -5.73 -2.48
C LEU A 48 -3.34 -4.88 -1.50
N ILE A 49 -2.70 -4.00 -0.73
CA ILE A 49 -3.39 -3.11 0.20
C ILE A 49 -4.23 -2.07 -0.56
N LYS A 50 -3.69 -1.46 -1.63
CA LYS A 50 -4.41 -0.48 -2.45
C LYS A 50 -5.62 -1.08 -3.16
N ASN A 51 -5.52 -2.30 -3.67
CA ASN A 51 -6.64 -2.98 -4.33
C ASN A 51 -7.80 -3.21 -3.35
N ARG A 52 -7.51 -3.67 -2.12
CA ARG A 52 -8.52 -3.75 -1.05
C ARG A 52 -9.13 -2.39 -0.71
N GLN A 53 -8.36 -1.31 -0.85
CA GLN A 53 -8.89 0.04 -0.65
C GLN A 53 -9.84 0.50 -1.75
N GLN A 54 -9.58 0.11 -2.99
CA GLN A 54 -10.42 0.46 -4.13
C GLN A 54 -11.79 -0.26 -4.07
N ASP A 55 -11.79 -1.51 -3.59
CA ASP A 55 -13.00 -2.31 -3.43
C ASP A 55 -13.96 -1.73 -2.39
N TYR A 56 -13.46 -1.21 -1.24
CA TYR A 56 -14.36 -0.57 -0.27
C TYR A 56 -14.96 0.74 -0.81
N LYS A 57 -14.19 1.55 -1.54
CA LYS A 57 -14.72 2.80 -2.11
C LYS A 57 -15.82 2.49 -3.10
N THR A 58 -15.59 1.48 -3.94
CA THR A 58 -16.56 1.01 -4.93
C THR A 58 -17.79 0.43 -4.25
N PHE A 59 -17.62 -0.44 -3.25
CA PHE A 59 -18.70 -1.05 -2.48
C PHE A 59 -19.57 -0.01 -1.76
N ILE A 60 -18.95 0.93 -1.04
CA ILE A 60 -19.64 2.03 -0.37
C ILE A 60 -20.38 2.88 -1.42
N MET A 61 -19.71 3.29 -2.51
CA MET A 61 -20.33 4.13 -3.52
C MET A 61 -21.55 3.44 -4.19
N VAL A 62 -21.49 2.13 -4.44
CA VAL A 62 -22.62 1.33 -4.95
C VAL A 62 -23.73 1.20 -3.90
N TYR A 63 -23.38 0.96 -2.64
CA TYR A 63 -24.36 0.80 -1.56
C TYR A 63 -25.17 2.08 -1.32
N TYR A 64 -24.50 3.25 -1.28
CA TYR A 64 -25.19 4.53 -1.14
C TYR A 64 -26.02 4.89 -2.38
N ARG A 65 -25.57 4.52 -3.59
CA ARG A 65 -26.36 4.72 -4.82
C ARG A 65 -27.64 3.89 -4.88
N LYS A 66 -27.65 2.69 -4.29
CA LYS A 66 -28.87 1.86 -4.18
C LYS A 66 -29.91 2.45 -3.20
N ARG A 67 -29.51 3.04 -2.08
CA ARG A 67 -30.47 3.64 -1.12
C ARG A 67 -31.22 4.85 -1.69
N VAL A 68 -30.56 5.70 -2.48
CA VAL A 68 -31.20 6.93 -3.02
C VAL A 68 -32.32 6.64 -4.04
N TYR A 69 -32.30 5.47 -4.69
CA TYR A 69 -33.34 5.07 -5.65
C TYR A 69 -34.48 4.24 -5.06
N THR A 70 -34.33 3.69 -3.86
CA THR A 70 -35.37 2.84 -3.22
C THR A 70 -36.33 3.61 -2.31
N ASP A 71 -36.08 4.91 -2.06
CA ASP A 71 -36.91 5.77 -1.20
C ASP A 71 -37.84 6.70 -2.00
N CYS A 72 -38.10 6.39 -3.28
CA CYS A 72 -39.08 7.07 -4.13
C CYS A 72 -40.10 6.07 -4.70
N THR A 73 -40.90 5.45 -3.83
CA THR A 73 -42.17 4.78 -4.18
C THR A 73 -43.13 4.86 -3.02
#